data_AF-A0A0A6PDK0-F1
#
_entry.id   AF-A0A0A6PDK0-F1
#
_cell.length_a   1.000
_cell.length_b   1.000
_cell.length_c   1.000
_cell.angle_alpha   90.00
_cell.angle_beta   90.00
_cell.angle_gamma   90.00
#
_symmetry.space_group_name_H-M   'P 1'
#
loop_
_entity.id
_entity.type
_entity.pdbx_description
1 polymer ?
#
loop_
_entity_poly.entity_id
_entity_poly.type
_entity_poly.pdbx_seq_one_letter_code
_entity_poly.pdbx_strand_id
1 'polypeptide(L)'
;MTAYYESGLRLNLPKGEHFRFQDCEVYKHLCGQKLKEMDFGWWQKEQNRLWLIEIKDYAHLTTEERLPNHLLENLVDKATDSLLMLASCWAKTGKGREFSAHYQSNNFQNIQNN
;
A
#
# COMPACT_ATOMS: atom_id res chain seq x y z
N MET A 1 1.06 13.58 11.75
CA MET A 1 1.64 12.23 11.65
C MET A 1 0.58 11.23 12.08
N THR A 2 0.44 10.12 11.35
CA THR A 2 -0.39 8.96 11.71
C THR A 2 0.53 7.80 12.05
N ALA A 3 0.28 7.12 13.17
CA ALA A 3 1.08 6.00 13.63
C ALA A 3 0.40 4.67 13.28
N TYR A 4 1.17 3.76 12.70
CA TYR A 4 0.74 2.41 12.36
C TYR A 4 1.65 1.40 13.08
N TYR A 5 1.06 0.27 13.45
CA TYR A 5 1.77 -0.88 14.00
C TYR A 5 1.57 -2.06 13.06
N GLU A 6 2.67 -2.53 12.46
CA GLU A 6 2.65 -3.65 11.53
C GLU A 6 3.85 -4.54 11.74
N SER A 7 3.61 -5.85 11.79
CA SER A 7 4.64 -6.87 12.06
C SER A 7 5.52 -6.55 13.29
N GLY A 8 4.95 -5.98 14.35
CA GLY A 8 5.70 -5.58 15.56
C GLY A 8 6.49 -4.27 15.44
N LEU A 9 6.52 -3.64 14.26
CA LEU A 9 7.20 -2.38 13.99
C LEU A 9 6.22 -1.21 14.01
N ARG A 10 6.69 -0.04 14.45
CA ARG A 10 5.94 1.21 14.40
C ARG A 10 6.40 2.08 13.23
N LEU A 11 5.48 2.42 12.34
CA LEU A 11 5.71 3.36 11.24
C LEU A 11 4.90 4.64 11.48
N ASN A 12 5.53 5.81 11.31
CA ASN A 12 4.85 7.10 11.37
C ASN A 12 4.89 7.78 10.00
N LEU A 13 3.71 8.02 9.41
CA LEU A 13 3.58 8.66 8.09
C LEU A 13 2.86 10.02 8.19
N PRO A 14 3.13 10.99 7.29
CA PRO A 14 2.41 12.27 7.24
C PRO A 14 0.90 12.07 7.03
N LYS A 15 0.06 12.76 7.80
CA LYS A 15 -1.41 12.56 7.77
C LYS A 15 -1.96 12.98 6.40
N GLY A 16 -2.80 12.13 5.81
CA GLY A 16 -3.52 12.44 4.56
C GLY A 16 -2.66 12.34 3.28
N GLU A 17 -1.43 11.85 3.38
CA GLU A 17 -0.55 11.68 2.21
C GLU A 17 -0.17 10.21 1.97
N HIS A 18 -0.84 9.30 2.65
CA HIS A 18 -0.62 7.86 2.50
C HIS A 18 -1.95 7.12 2.37
N PHE A 19 -1.86 5.91 1.83
CA PHE A 19 -2.97 4.97 1.71
C PHE A 19 -2.49 3.55 1.96
N ARG A 20 -3.44 2.64 2.20
CA ARG A 20 -3.20 1.20 2.32
C ARG A 20 -4.20 0.49 1.44
N PHE A 21 -3.74 -0.44 0.61
CA PHE A 21 -4.63 -1.21 -0.27
C PHE A 21 -5.65 -2.02 0.53
N GLN A 22 -5.25 -2.58 1.69
CA GLN A 22 -6.14 -3.32 2.59
C GLN A 22 -7.35 -2.51 3.09
N ASP A 23 -7.27 -1.17 3.10
CA ASP A 23 -8.40 -0.32 3.50
C ASP A 23 -9.42 -0.17 2.36
N CYS A 24 -9.03 -0.48 1.11
CA CYS A 24 -9.87 -0.39 -0.07
C CYS A 24 -10.84 -1.56 -0.19
N GLU A 25 -12.14 -1.28 -0.17
CA GLU A 25 -13.19 -2.30 -0.33
C GLU A 25 -13.05 -3.09 -1.64
N VAL A 26 -12.67 -2.42 -2.73
CA VAL A 26 -12.44 -3.07 -4.03
C VAL A 26 -11.31 -4.07 -3.92
N TYR A 27 -10.23 -3.72 -3.22
CA TYR A 27 -9.13 -4.64 -2.96
C TYR A 27 -9.59 -5.80 -2.09
N LYS A 28 -10.36 -5.57 -1.01
CA LYS A 28 -10.86 -6.64 -0.13
C LYS A 28 -11.66 -7.72 -0.88
N HIS A 29 -12.38 -7.35 -1.94
CA HIS A 29 -13.08 -8.31 -2.80
C HIS A 29 -12.17 -9.10 -3.75
N LEU A 30 -10.97 -8.59 -4.01
CA LEU A 30 -9.97 -9.22 -4.89
C LEU A 30 -8.90 -9.98 -4.10
N CYS A 31 -8.63 -9.58 -2.86
CA CYS A 31 -7.68 -10.23 -1.97
C CYS A 31 -8.17 -11.67 -1.72
N GLY A 32 -7.37 -12.65 -2.11
CA GLY A 32 -7.77 -14.06 -2.19
C GLY A 32 -7.70 -14.65 -3.60
N GLN A 33 -7.68 -13.83 -4.66
CA GLN A 33 -7.43 -14.26 -6.04
C GLN A 33 -5.93 -14.23 -6.41
N LYS A 34 -5.06 -14.49 -5.43
CA LYS A 34 -3.59 -14.32 -5.51
C LYS A 34 -3.10 -12.90 -5.77
N LEU A 35 -3.98 -11.90 -5.80
CA LEU A 35 -3.60 -10.49 -5.84
C LEU A 35 -2.95 -10.10 -4.51
N LYS A 36 -1.74 -9.57 -4.57
CA LYS A 36 -0.97 -9.12 -3.41
C LYS A 36 -0.85 -7.59 -3.38
N GLU A 37 -0.43 -7.08 -2.23
CA GLU A 37 -0.27 -5.65 -2.01
C GLU A 37 0.99 -5.35 -1.20
N MET A 38 1.55 -4.17 -1.44
CA MET A 38 2.44 -3.51 -0.48
C MET A 38 1.60 -2.91 0.66
N ASP A 39 2.14 -2.91 1.87
CA ASP A 39 1.41 -2.47 3.06
C ASP A 39 0.98 -1.00 3.02
N PHE A 40 1.83 -0.13 2.48
CA PHE A 40 1.60 1.32 2.39
C PHE A 40 2.02 1.91 1.05
N GLY A 41 1.24 2.87 0.55
CA GLY A 41 1.67 3.86 -0.42
C GLY A 41 1.78 5.23 0.25
N TRP A 42 2.90 5.93 0.10
CA TRP A 42 3.12 7.28 0.63
C TRP A 42 3.55 8.24 -0.48
N TRP A 43 2.75 9.28 -0.69
CA TRP A 43 3.06 10.36 -1.61
C TRP A 43 3.88 11.44 -0.91
N GLN A 44 5.15 11.56 -1.29
CA GLN A 44 6.03 12.62 -0.84
C GLN A 44 5.98 13.79 -1.83
N LYS A 45 5.19 14.81 -1.50
CA LYS A 45 4.88 15.94 -2.39
C LYS A 45 6.11 16.74 -2.80
N GLU A 46 7.01 17.01 -1.86
CA GLU A 46 8.19 17.88 -2.08
C GLU A 46 9.13 17.30 -3.14
N GLN A 47 9.14 15.98 -3.28
CA GLN A 47 10.00 15.25 -4.22
C GLN A 47 9.22 14.65 -5.39
N ASN A 48 7.90 14.91 -5.47
CA ASN A 48 7.00 14.34 -6.47
C ASN A 48 7.17 12.82 -6.61
N ARG A 49 7.19 12.10 -5.47
CA ARG A 49 7.56 10.68 -5.40
C ARG A 49 6.51 9.87 -4.67
N LEU A 50 6.11 8.75 -5.25
CA LEU A 50 5.33 7.72 -4.57
C LEU A 50 6.28 6.65 -4.02
N TRP A 51 6.25 6.45 -2.72
CA TRP A 51 6.89 5.32 -2.05
C TRP A 51 5.88 4.19 -1.89
N LEU A 52 6.25 2.98 -2.29
CA LEU A 52 5.56 1.75 -1.93
C LEU A 52 6.40 1.03 -0.88
N ILE A 53 5.80 0.76 0.27
CA ILE A 53 6.52 0.32 1.47
C ILE A 53 5.89 -1.00 1.92
N GLU A 54 6.74 -2.03 2.00
CA GLU A 54 6.45 -3.29 2.68
C GLU A 54 7.21 -3.28 4.02
N ILE A 55 6.51 -3.60 5.11
CA ILE A 55 7.09 -3.66 6.45
C ILE A 55 7.37 -5.12 6.78
N LYS A 56 8.62 -5.40 7.14
CA LYS A 56 9.06 -6.71 7.61
C LYS A 56 9.94 -6.55 8.83
N ASP A 57 9.62 -7.29 9.88
CA ASP A 57 10.50 -7.43 11.03
C ASP A 57 11.37 -8.67 10.86
N TYR A 58 12.67 -8.44 10.77
CA TYR A 58 13.69 -9.48 10.67
C TYR A 58 14.59 -9.54 11.91
N ALA A 59 14.22 -8.85 13.01
CA ALA A 59 15.02 -8.80 14.23
C ALA A 59 15.32 -10.20 14.80
N HIS A 60 14.41 -11.15 14.55
CA HIS A 60 14.52 -12.53 15.04
C HIS A 60 15.20 -13.50 14.07
N LEU A 61 15.56 -13.05 12.86
CA LEU A 61 16.19 -13.90 11.84
C LEU A 61 17.71 -13.77 11.86
N THR A 62 18.41 -14.89 11.66
CA THR A 62 19.84 -14.93 11.37
C THR A 62 20.13 -14.34 9.98
N THR A 63 21.40 -14.01 9.70
CA THR A 63 21.80 -13.42 8.40
C THR A 63 21.43 -14.30 7.20
N GLU A 64 21.52 -15.62 7.34
CA GLU A 64 21.16 -16.58 6.28
C GLU A 64 19.63 -16.69 6.08
N GLU A 65 18.86 -16.45 7.16
CA GLU A 65 17.39 -16.40 7.13
C GLU A 65 16.85 -15.04 6.68
N ARG A 66 17.69 -13.99 6.62
CA ARG A 66 17.22 -12.60 6.44
C ARG A 66 16.72 -12.25 5.05
N LEU A 67 16.86 -13.10 4.03
CA LEU A 67 16.32 -12.89 2.67
C LEU A 67 16.37 -14.18 1.82
N PRO A 68 15.75 -15.29 2.23
CA PRO A 68 15.63 -16.46 1.36
C PRO A 68 14.86 -16.09 0.07
N ASN A 69 15.18 -16.76 -1.04
CA ASN A 69 14.65 -16.46 -2.37
C ASN A 69 13.11 -16.29 -2.40
N HIS A 70 12.38 -17.09 -1.64
CA HIS A 70 10.92 -17.02 -1.58
C HIS A 70 10.38 -15.69 -0.99
N LEU A 71 11.12 -15.02 -0.09
CA LEU A 71 10.73 -13.69 0.41
C LEU A 71 10.97 -12.61 -0.64
N LEU A 72 12.05 -12.73 -1.42
CA LEU A 72 12.32 -11.83 -2.54
C LEU A 72 11.25 -11.99 -3.63
N GLU A 73 10.94 -13.23 -4.03
CA GLU A 73 9.87 -13.53 -4.99
C GLU A 73 8.54 -12.96 -4.52
N ASN A 74 8.19 -13.19 -3.24
CA ASN A 74 6.96 -12.65 -2.68
C ASN A 74 6.93 -11.10 -2.66
N LEU A 75 8.07 -10.44 -2.43
CA LEU A 75 8.18 -8.99 -2.50
C LEU A 75 8.01 -8.49 -3.94
N VAL A 76 8.59 -9.19 -4.93
CA VAL A 76 8.44 -8.88 -6.35
C VAL A 76 6.98 -9.02 -6.79
N ASP A 77 6.27 -10.07 -6.37
CA ASP A 77 4.85 -10.25 -6.64
C ASP A 77 4.04 -9.06 -6.08
N LYS A 78 4.24 -8.73 -4.79
CA LYS A 78 3.57 -7.60 -4.12
C LYS A 78 3.81 -6.27 -4.83
N ALA A 79 5.05 -6.02 -5.24
CA ALA A 79 5.41 -4.81 -6.00
C ALA A 79 4.70 -4.79 -7.35
N THR A 80 4.73 -5.90 -8.08
CA THR A 80 4.12 -6.03 -9.41
C THR A 80 2.62 -5.80 -9.35
N ASP A 81 1.92 -6.49 -8.45
CA ASP A 81 0.47 -6.37 -8.28
C ASP A 81 0.06 -4.96 -7.85
N SER A 82 0.82 -4.35 -6.93
CA SER A 82 0.58 -2.96 -6.49
C SER A 82 0.73 -1.97 -7.66
N LEU A 83 1.77 -2.14 -8.48
CA LEU A 83 1.98 -1.31 -9.65
C LEU A 83 0.89 -1.52 -10.71
N LEU A 84 0.43 -2.76 -10.91
CA LEU A 84 -0.68 -3.06 -11.82
C LEU A 84 -1.99 -2.42 -11.34
N MET A 85 -2.28 -2.47 -10.04
CA MET A 85 -3.43 -1.76 -9.46
C MET A 85 -3.34 -0.25 -9.72
N LEU A 86 -2.18 0.37 -9.45
CA LEU A 86 -1.95 1.80 -9.71
C LEU A 86 -2.05 2.15 -11.21
N ALA A 87 -1.46 1.33 -12.08
CA ALA A 87 -1.53 1.48 -13.51
C ALA A 87 -2.99 1.39 -14.01
N SER A 88 -3.80 0.51 -13.40
CA SER A 88 -5.22 0.41 -13.70
C SER A 88 -5.97 1.71 -13.37
N CYS A 89 -5.66 2.34 -12.23
CA CYS A 89 -6.20 3.65 -11.83
C CYS A 89 -5.79 4.73 -12.83
N TRP A 90 -4.51 4.78 -13.20
CA TRP A 90 -3.99 5.76 -14.15
C TRP A 90 -4.63 5.61 -15.54
N ALA A 91 -4.71 4.38 -16.05
CA ALA A 91 -5.35 4.06 -17.32
C ALA A 91 -6.88 4.17 -17.27
N LYS A 92 -7.47 4.43 -16.11
CA LYS A 92 -8.92 4.53 -15.88
C LYS A 92 -9.69 3.31 -16.39
N THR A 93 -9.15 2.10 -16.20
CA THR A 93 -9.87 0.86 -16.52
C THR A 93 -11.11 0.72 -15.63
N GLY A 94 -11.99 -0.26 -15.92
CA GLY A 94 -13.17 -0.52 -15.07
C GLY A 94 -12.81 -0.65 -13.59
N LYS A 95 -11.87 -1.55 -13.27
CA LYS A 95 -11.35 -1.73 -11.91
C LYS A 95 -10.56 -0.54 -11.39
N GLY A 96 -9.77 0.12 -12.24
CA GLY A 96 -9.03 1.33 -11.85
C GLY A 96 -9.92 2.48 -11.39
N ARG A 97 -11.10 2.65 -12.00
CA ARG A 97 -12.09 3.63 -11.56
C ARG A 97 -12.72 3.26 -10.22
N GLU A 98 -13.02 1.98 -10.00
CA GLU A 98 -13.50 1.48 -8.70
C GLU A 98 -12.49 1.78 -7.59
N PHE A 99 -11.20 1.45 -7.79
CA PHE A 99 -10.11 1.78 -6.86
C PHE A 99 -10.01 3.28 -6.58
N SER A 100 -10.01 4.09 -7.64
CA SER A 100 -9.88 5.55 -7.52
C SER A 100 -11.05 6.18 -6.74
N ALA A 101 -12.27 5.69 -6.95
CA ALA A 101 -13.47 6.20 -6.29
C ALA A 101 -13.39 6.05 -4.76
N HIS A 102 -12.88 4.91 -4.26
CA HIS A 102 -12.71 4.68 -2.82
C HIS A 102 -11.79 5.72 -2.17
N TYR A 103 -10.65 6.03 -2.80
CA TYR A 103 -9.70 7.00 -2.25
C TYR A 103 -10.11 8.45 -2.47
N GLN A 104 -10.96 8.74 -3.46
CA GLN A 104 -11.57 10.05 -3.64
C GLN A 104 -12.66 10.30 -2.58
N SER A 105 -13.54 9.33 -2.30
CA SER A 105 -14.59 9.51 -1.29
C SER A 105 -14.05 9.67 0.14
N ASN A 106 -12.93 9.02 0.46
CA ASN A 106 -12.31 9.09 1.78
C ASN A 106 -11.44 10.35 2.00
N ASN A 107 -11.05 11.06 0.95
CA ASN A 107 -10.32 12.34 1.07
C ASN A 107 -11.26 13.56 1.22
N PHE A 108 -12.57 13.42 0.97
CA PHE A 108 -13.55 14.52 1.06
C PHE A 108 -14.32 14.60 2.39
N GLN A 109 -14.11 13.70 3.35
CA GLN A 109 -14.75 13.80 4.68
C GLN A 109 -14.02 14.72 5.68
N ASN A 110 -12.87 15.30 5.32
CA ASN A 110 -12.12 16.22 6.20
C ASN A 110 -12.22 17.72 5.83
N ILE A 111 -13.16 18.13 4.97
CA ILE A 111 -13.33 19.53 4.52
C ILE A 111 -14.78 20.03 4.68
N GLN A 112 -15.59 19.45 5.56
CA GLN A 112 -16.93 19.99 5.88
C GLN A 112 -17.19 20.30 7.35
N ASN A 113 -16.18 20.23 8.23
CA ASN A 113 -16.32 20.68 9.62
C ASN A 113 -15.12 21.54 10.02
N ASN A 114 -15.11 22.80 9.56
CA ASN A 114 -14.47 23.94 10.22
C ASN A 114 -15.13 25.23 9.76
#